data_AF-A0A382N268-F1
#
_entry.id   AF-A0A382N268-F1
#
_cell.length_a   1.000
_cell.length_b   1.000
_cell.length_c   1.000
_cell.angle_alpha   90.00
_cell.angle_beta   90.00
_cell.angle_gamma   90.00
#
_symmetry.space_group_name_H-M   'P 1'
#
loop_
_entity.id
_entity.type
_entity.pdbx_description
1 polymer ?
#
loop_
_entity_poly.entity_id
_entity_poly.type
_entity_poly.pdbx_seq_one_letter_code
_entity_poly.pdbx_strand_id
1 'polypeptide(L)'
;MATKYRADQVGSFLRPPELLAARQSFIEGKITEDALKEVQDEAILKVIDLQKQSGIDVLSDGEYRRGGWASDFGEAVEGYVVGAPAVAMPFQGGVDVTPAAGANSTNPTGAPGGGGGRIIGDKLTQIKRLTAGELPFIKAHAHGAYKVTMPAAS
;
A
#
# COMPACT_ATOMS: atom_id res chain seq x y z
N MET A 1 20.33 -22.22 29.35
CA MET A 1 19.53 -21.96 28.13
C MET A 1 19.50 -20.46 27.93
N ALA A 2 19.97 -19.94 26.80
CA ALA A 2 19.84 -18.51 26.49
C ALA A 2 18.38 -18.19 26.15
N THR A 3 17.87 -17.06 26.64
CA THR A 3 16.52 -16.57 26.32
C THR A 3 16.44 -16.25 24.82
N LYS A 4 15.45 -16.83 24.12
CA LYS A 4 15.22 -16.56 22.70
C LYS A 4 14.27 -15.38 22.55
N TYR A 5 14.80 -14.24 22.11
CA TYR A 5 14.00 -13.08 21.72
C TYR A 5 13.52 -13.22 20.27
N ARG A 6 12.33 -12.71 19.97
CA ARG A 6 11.78 -12.62 18.62
C ARG A 6 11.54 -11.14 18.30
N ALA A 7 11.98 -10.72 17.13
CA ALA A 7 11.77 -9.37 16.63
C ALA A 7 11.35 -9.45 15.16
N ASP A 8 10.38 -8.63 14.78
CA ASP A 8 9.94 -8.45 13.40
C ASP A 8 9.65 -6.96 13.14
N GLN A 9 9.62 -6.58 11.87
CA GLN A 9 9.26 -5.22 11.46
C GLN A 9 7.76 -5.17 11.20
N VAL A 10 7.01 -4.17 11.67
CA VAL A 10 5.52 -4.16 11.63
C VAL A 10 4.90 -4.40 10.24
N GLY A 11 5.37 -3.70 9.21
CA GLY A 11 4.88 -3.84 7.82
C GLY A 11 5.63 -2.94 6.82
N SER A 12 5.39 -1.63 6.82
CA SER A 12 5.94 -0.71 5.80
C SER A 12 7.43 -0.42 5.99
N PHE A 13 8.17 -0.29 4.89
CA PHE A 13 9.51 0.29 4.88
C PHE A 13 9.49 1.65 4.15
N LEU A 14 10.55 2.45 4.32
CA LEU A 14 10.73 3.64 3.50
C LEU A 14 10.86 3.22 2.03
N ARG A 15 10.10 3.87 1.15
CA ARG A 15 10.16 3.62 -0.28
C ARG A 15 11.47 4.19 -0.83
N PRO A 16 12.25 3.41 -1.59
CA PRO A 16 13.49 3.91 -2.15
C PRO A 16 13.21 4.93 -3.26
N PRO A 17 14.16 5.85 -3.56
CA PRO A 17 13.95 6.94 -4.52
C PRO A 17 13.47 6.48 -5.90
N GLU A 18 13.97 5.34 -6.40
CA GLU A 18 13.56 4.77 -7.68
C GLU A 18 12.06 4.41 -7.71
N LEU A 19 11.53 3.88 -6.61
CA LEU A 19 10.12 3.51 -6.50
C LEU A 19 9.25 4.77 -6.43
N LEU A 20 9.70 5.81 -5.74
CA LEU A 20 8.99 7.10 -5.70
C LEU A 20 8.92 7.73 -7.10
N ALA A 21 10.04 7.73 -7.83
CA ALA A 21 10.10 8.26 -9.19
C ALA A 21 9.23 7.46 -10.18
N ALA A 22 9.21 6.13 -10.08
CA ALA A 22 8.36 5.27 -10.90
C ALA A 22 6.87 5.51 -10.62
N ARG A 23 6.48 5.63 -9.34
CA ARG A 23 5.10 5.95 -8.96
C ARG A 23 4.65 7.30 -9.51
N GLN A 24 5.51 8.32 -9.43
CA GLN A 24 5.22 9.63 -10.01
C GLN A 24 5.07 9.54 -11.54
N SER A 25 5.97 8.82 -12.21
CA SER A 25 5.91 8.62 -13.67
C SER A 25 4.65 7.87 -14.10
N PHE A 26 4.17 6.91 -13.30
CA PHE A 26 2.93 6.21 -13.54
C PHE A 26 1.71 7.13 -13.40
N ILE A 27 1.67 7.96 -12.35
CA ILE A 27 0.64 8.99 -12.15
C ILE A 27 0.60 9.96 -13.33
N GLU A 28 1.76 10.30 -13.88
CA GLU A 28 1.90 11.17 -15.07
C GLU A 28 1.63 10.46 -16.40
N GLY A 29 1.31 9.16 -16.39
CA GLY A 29 1.06 8.36 -17.59
C GLY A 29 2.29 8.09 -18.46
N LYS A 30 3.50 8.26 -17.91
CA LYS A 30 4.78 8.09 -18.62
C LYS A 30 5.25 6.63 -18.69
N ILE A 31 4.78 5.78 -17.77
CA ILE A 31 5.10 4.35 -17.73
C ILE A 31 3.81 3.54 -17.62
N THR A 32 3.87 2.28 -18.06
CA THR A 32 2.75 1.33 -17.92
C THR A 32 2.66 0.79 -16.49
N GLU A 33 1.53 0.14 -16.17
CA GLU A 33 1.35 -0.57 -14.91
C GLU A 33 2.38 -1.71 -14.76
N ASP A 34 2.68 -2.44 -15.84
CA ASP A 34 3.69 -3.49 -15.86
C ASP A 34 5.09 -2.93 -15.54
N ALA A 35 5.46 -1.78 -16.12
CA ALA A 35 6.73 -1.13 -15.83
C ALA A 35 6.81 -0.63 -14.36
N LEU A 36 5.71 -0.12 -13.81
CA LEU A 36 5.66 0.20 -12.38
C LEU A 36 5.82 -1.06 -11.52
N LYS A 37 5.16 -2.16 -11.91
CA LYS A 37 5.24 -3.44 -11.22
C LYS A 37 6.66 -3.98 -11.21
N GLU A 38 7.40 -3.89 -12.31
CA GLU A 38 8.81 -4.30 -12.38
C GLU A 38 9.67 -3.54 -11.35
N VAL A 39 9.56 -2.22 -11.28
CA VAL A 39 10.30 -1.41 -10.30
C VAL A 39 9.89 -1.76 -8.86
N GLN A 40 8.61 -2.04 -8.62
CA GLN A 40 8.14 -2.54 -7.33
C GLN A 40 8.75 -3.90 -6.99
N ASP A 41 8.76 -4.85 -7.93
CA ASP A 41 9.32 -6.19 -7.76
C ASP A 41 10.80 -6.10 -7.38
N GLU A 42 11.59 -5.28 -8.08
CA GLU A 42 12.99 -5.02 -7.75
C GLU A 42 13.17 -4.42 -6.35
N ALA A 43 12.37 -3.42 -5.98
CA ALA A 43 12.45 -2.80 -4.66
C ALA A 43 12.07 -3.79 -3.55
N ILE A 44 11.09 -4.66 -3.78
CA ILE A 44 10.65 -5.69 -2.83
C ILE A 44 11.77 -6.72 -2.63
N LEU A 45 12.48 -7.14 -3.68
CA LEU A 45 13.62 -8.05 -3.54
C LEU A 45 14.71 -7.42 -2.67
N LYS A 46 15.05 -6.15 -2.90
CA LYS A 46 16.06 -5.43 -2.10
C LYS A 46 15.66 -5.35 -0.62
N VAL A 47 14.39 -5.06 -0.30
CA VAL A 47 13.94 -4.95 1.10
C VAL A 47 13.85 -6.32 1.78
N ILE A 48 13.50 -7.39 1.03
CA ILE A 48 13.58 -8.77 1.53
C ILE A 48 15.02 -9.11 1.92
N ASP A 49 15.99 -8.80 1.07
CA ASP A 49 17.40 -9.09 1.35
C ASP A 49 17.94 -8.26 2.52
N LEU A 50 17.53 -6.98 2.64
CA LEU A 50 17.84 -6.15 3.80
C LEU A 50 17.35 -6.76 5.12
N GLN A 51 16.12 -7.28 5.13
CA GLN A 51 15.55 -7.92 6.32
C GLN A 51 16.33 -9.20 6.69
N LYS A 52 16.68 -10.04 5.71
CA LYS A 52 17.50 -11.23 5.91
C LYS A 52 18.88 -10.88 6.49
N GLN A 53 19.54 -9.86 5.94
CA GLN A 53 20.84 -9.37 6.42
C GLN A 53 20.76 -8.81 7.85
N SER A 54 19.60 -8.28 8.24
CA SER A 54 19.34 -7.74 9.58
C SER A 54 18.95 -8.79 10.61
N GLY A 55 18.81 -10.07 10.21
CA GLY A 55 18.39 -11.16 11.10
C GLY A 55 16.89 -11.17 11.43
N ILE A 56 16.05 -10.56 10.59
CA ILE A 56 14.58 -10.61 10.73
C ILE A 56 14.08 -11.93 10.14
N ASP A 57 13.39 -12.74 10.95
CA ASP A 57 12.88 -14.06 10.56
C ASP A 57 11.53 -14.02 9.81
N VAL A 58 10.71 -12.98 10.04
CA VAL A 58 9.37 -12.82 9.44
C VAL A 58 9.41 -11.65 8.47
N LEU A 59 9.38 -11.96 7.18
CA LEU A 59 9.61 -10.99 6.11
C LEU A 59 8.34 -10.25 5.70
N SER A 60 8.48 -8.95 5.43
CA SER A 60 7.49 -8.08 4.80
C SER A 60 7.95 -7.69 3.39
N ASP A 61 7.03 -7.36 2.48
CA ASP A 61 7.37 -6.76 1.18
C ASP A 61 7.60 -5.24 1.28
N GLY A 62 7.55 -4.70 2.50
CA GLY A 62 7.65 -3.27 2.78
C GLY A 62 6.46 -2.45 2.33
N GLU A 63 5.38 -3.11 1.90
CA GLU A 63 4.12 -2.50 1.45
C GLU A 63 4.32 -1.54 0.27
N TYR A 64 5.29 -1.84 -0.58
CA TYR A 64 5.73 -0.97 -1.67
C TYR A 64 4.69 -0.80 -2.79
N ARG A 65 3.77 -1.76 -2.92
CA ARG A 65 2.64 -1.66 -3.87
C ARG A 65 1.55 -0.71 -3.38
N ARG A 66 1.33 -0.64 -2.07
CA ARG A 66 0.23 0.12 -1.46
C ARG A 66 0.37 1.62 -1.73
N GLY A 67 -0.75 2.26 -2.03
CA GLY A 67 -0.85 3.72 -2.16
C GLY A 67 -1.07 4.44 -0.84
N GLY A 68 -1.74 3.78 0.10
CA GLY A 68 -2.02 4.28 1.45
C GLY A 68 -2.38 3.13 2.37
N TRP A 69 -2.62 3.44 3.65
CA TRP A 69 -2.90 2.40 4.66
C TRP A 69 -4.17 1.56 4.35
N ALA A 70 -5.16 2.18 3.70
CA ALA A 70 -6.43 1.56 3.32
C ALA A 70 -6.57 1.29 1.82
N SER A 71 -5.51 1.49 1.01
CA SER A 71 -5.65 1.49 -0.46
C SER A 71 -6.24 0.22 -1.03
N ASP A 72 -5.75 -0.90 -0.56
CA ASP A 72 -6.04 -2.17 -1.19
C ASP A 72 -7.50 -2.58 -0.93
N PHE A 73 -8.09 -2.10 0.18
CA PHE A 73 -9.48 -2.40 0.50
C PHE A 73 -10.44 -1.78 -0.50
N GLY A 74 -10.35 -0.48 -0.75
CA GLY A 74 -11.25 0.17 -1.69
C GLY A 74 -10.97 -0.20 -3.14
N GLU A 75 -9.76 -0.65 -3.48
CA GLU A 75 -9.52 -1.28 -4.78
C GLU A 75 -10.13 -2.69 -4.87
N ALA A 76 -10.26 -3.41 -3.76
CA ALA A 76 -10.74 -4.79 -3.73
C ALA A 76 -12.27 -4.93 -3.74
N VAL A 77 -13.00 -3.84 -3.55
CA VAL A 77 -14.47 -3.84 -3.47
C VAL A 77 -15.11 -2.81 -4.38
N GLU A 78 -16.33 -3.09 -4.83
CA GLU A 78 -17.26 -2.10 -5.35
C GLU A 78 -18.24 -1.62 -4.26
N GLY A 79 -19.07 -0.62 -4.56
CA GLY A 79 -20.08 -0.07 -3.65
C GLY A 79 -19.75 1.31 -3.05
N TYR A 80 -18.57 1.84 -3.36
CA TYR A 80 -18.27 3.25 -3.14
C TYR A 80 -18.96 4.13 -4.18
N VAL A 81 -19.54 5.26 -3.78
CA VAL A 81 -20.16 6.27 -4.65
C VAL A 81 -19.57 7.65 -4.38
N VAL A 82 -19.73 8.62 -5.28
CA VAL A 82 -19.27 9.99 -5.02
C VAL A 82 -20.12 10.62 -3.91
N GLY A 83 -19.46 11.09 -2.84
CA GLY A 83 -20.09 11.89 -1.80
C GLY A 83 -20.27 13.33 -2.28
N ALA A 84 -21.50 13.84 -2.20
CA ALA A 84 -21.83 15.23 -2.48
C ALA A 84 -22.55 15.83 -1.25
N PRO A 85 -21.91 16.72 -0.48
CA PRO A 85 -20.55 17.25 -0.66
C PRO A 85 -19.46 16.22 -0.35
N ALA A 86 -18.24 16.48 -0.85
CA ALA A 86 -17.09 15.63 -0.56
C ALA A 86 -16.81 15.61 0.96
N VAL A 87 -16.59 14.42 1.51
CA VAL A 87 -16.22 14.24 2.92
C VAL A 87 -14.74 14.55 3.09
N ALA A 88 -14.43 15.60 3.83
CA ALA A 88 -13.07 15.90 4.24
C ALA A 88 -12.69 15.04 5.45
N MET A 89 -11.58 14.31 5.36
CA MET A 89 -10.98 13.57 6.47
C MET A 89 -9.72 14.33 6.93
N PRO A 90 -9.85 15.30 7.84
CA PRO A 90 -8.71 16.05 8.31
C PRO A 90 -7.76 15.13 9.07
N PHE A 91 -6.46 15.21 8.77
CA PHE A 91 -5.45 14.52 9.57
C PHE A 91 -5.21 15.32 10.86
N GLN A 92 -5.61 14.77 12.01
CA GLN A 92 -5.27 15.35 13.31
C GLN A 92 -3.77 15.10 13.60
N GLY A 93 -2.91 15.99 13.11
CA GLY A 93 -1.47 15.90 13.34
C GLY A 93 -0.64 17.11 12.91
N GLY A 94 -1.26 18.20 12.45
CA GLY A 94 -0.57 19.46 12.13
C GLY A 94 0.32 19.44 10.89
N VAL A 95 0.30 18.35 10.11
CA VAL A 95 0.94 18.31 8.79
C VAL A 95 -0.08 18.78 7.77
N ASP A 96 0.22 19.87 7.06
CA ASP A 96 -0.57 20.33 5.91
C ASP A 96 -0.57 19.24 4.84
N VAL A 97 -1.56 18.36 4.91
CA VAL A 97 -1.98 17.53 3.79
C VAL A 97 -2.76 18.41 2.83
N THR A 98 -2.02 19.26 2.11
CA THR A 98 -2.55 19.82 0.87
C THR A 98 -2.88 18.64 -0.04
N PRO A 99 -4.14 18.45 -0.46
CA PRO A 99 -4.43 17.51 -1.53
C PRO A 99 -3.55 17.94 -2.70
N ALA A 100 -2.73 17.04 -3.24
CA ALA A 100 -2.01 17.33 -4.48
C ALA A 100 -3.04 17.86 -5.49
N ALA A 101 -2.77 19.03 -6.07
CA ALA A 101 -3.65 19.64 -7.06
C ALA A 101 -3.93 18.60 -8.16
N GLY A 102 -5.19 18.17 -8.27
CA GLY A 102 -5.58 16.98 -9.04
C GLY A 102 -6.26 15.86 -8.24
N ALA A 103 -6.60 16.08 -6.96
CA ALA A 103 -7.34 15.16 -6.10
C ALA A 103 -8.80 14.83 -6.54
N ASN A 104 -9.09 14.80 -7.85
CA ASN A 104 -10.08 13.86 -8.40
C ASN A 104 -9.49 12.45 -8.33
N SER A 105 -9.24 11.97 -7.11
CA SER A 105 -8.92 10.58 -6.88
C SER A 105 -10.17 9.76 -7.20
N THR A 106 -10.26 9.22 -8.41
CA THR A 106 -11.18 8.11 -8.73
C THR A 106 -10.89 6.89 -7.85
N ASN A 107 -9.68 6.83 -7.28
CA ASN A 107 -9.27 5.86 -6.29
C ASN A 107 -10.05 6.09 -4.98
N PRO A 108 -10.92 5.14 -4.55
CA PRO A 108 -11.75 5.27 -3.35
C PRO A 108 -10.96 5.35 -2.04
N THR A 109 -9.63 5.32 -2.11
CA THR A 109 -8.73 5.17 -0.97
C THR A 109 -7.57 6.15 -1.00
N GLY A 110 -7.84 7.41 -1.37
CA GLY A 110 -6.85 8.49 -1.37
C GLY A 110 -5.92 8.42 -0.15
N ALA A 111 -4.64 8.73 -0.38
CA ALA A 111 -3.62 8.77 0.67
C ALA A 111 -4.13 9.53 1.91
N PRO A 112 -3.69 9.17 3.13
CA PRO A 112 -4.12 9.85 4.36
C PRO A 112 -3.95 11.37 4.22
N GLY A 113 -5.06 12.11 4.34
CA GLY A 113 -5.13 13.56 4.14
C GLY A 113 -5.74 14.04 2.82
N GLY A 114 -5.91 13.16 1.83
CA GLY A 114 -6.75 13.41 0.67
C GLY A 114 -8.14 12.85 0.95
N GLY A 115 -9.11 13.73 1.26
CA GLY A 115 -10.52 13.36 1.30
C GLY A 115 -10.92 12.78 -0.04
N GLY A 116 -10.82 11.46 -0.19
CA GLY A 116 -11.37 10.74 -1.32
C GLY A 116 -12.86 10.97 -1.22
N GLY A 117 -13.41 11.82 -2.09
CA GLY A 117 -14.82 12.19 -2.12
C GLY A 117 -15.73 11.01 -2.49
N ARG A 118 -15.40 9.79 -2.07
CA ARG A 118 -16.20 8.59 -2.20
C ARG A 118 -16.63 8.10 -0.82
N ILE A 119 -17.91 7.81 -0.68
CA ILE A 119 -18.54 7.23 0.50
C ILE A 119 -19.04 5.83 0.17
N ILE A 120 -19.31 4.99 1.18
CA ILE A 120 -20.03 3.74 0.96
C ILE A 120 -21.50 4.10 0.73
N GLY A 121 -21.95 4.01 -0.53
CA GLY A 121 -23.34 4.31 -0.90
C GLY A 121 -24.17 3.07 -1.20
N ASP A 122 -23.51 1.95 -1.50
CA ASP A 122 -24.13 0.68 -1.85
C ASP A 122 -23.52 -0.47 -1.04
N LYS A 123 -24.12 -1.66 -1.16
CA LYS A 123 -23.59 -2.88 -0.56
C LYS A 123 -22.19 -3.15 -1.12
N LEU A 124 -21.19 -3.20 -0.23
CA LEU A 124 -19.84 -3.56 -0.61
C LEU A 124 -19.79 -5.01 -1.11
N THR A 125 -19.23 -5.18 -2.30
CA THR A 125 -19.04 -6.50 -2.93
C THR A 125 -17.58 -6.65 -3.34
N GLN A 126 -16.97 -7.78 -2.99
CA GLN A 126 -15.58 -8.05 -3.33
C GLN A 126 -15.43 -8.35 -4.82
N ILE A 127 -14.56 -7.60 -5.51
CA ILE A 127 -14.28 -7.74 -6.94
C ILE A 127 -12.89 -8.34 -7.23
N LYS A 128 -11.97 -8.26 -6.28
CA LYS A 128 -10.66 -8.96 -6.31
C LYS A 128 -10.22 -9.40 -4.93
N ARG A 129 -9.24 -10.32 -4.85
CA ARG A 129 -8.60 -10.67 -3.57
C ARG A 129 -7.87 -9.45 -3.01
N LEU A 130 -8.02 -9.20 -1.71
CA LEU A 130 -7.44 -8.02 -1.05
C LEU A 130 -5.93 -7.93 -1.24
N THR A 131 -5.23 -9.06 -1.10
CA THR A 131 -3.77 -9.14 -1.15
C THR A 131 -3.27 -9.74 -2.46
N ALA A 132 -4.02 -9.55 -3.56
CA ALA A 132 -3.69 -10.17 -4.85
C ALA A 132 -2.35 -9.69 -5.42
N GLY A 133 -1.96 -8.43 -5.14
CA GLY A 133 -0.73 -7.83 -5.66
C GLY A 133 0.52 -8.25 -4.90
N GLU A 134 0.42 -8.47 -3.59
CA GLU A 134 1.55 -8.70 -2.69
C GLU A 134 1.81 -10.19 -2.50
N LEU A 135 0.74 -10.94 -2.21
CA LEU A 135 0.84 -12.31 -1.69
C LEU A 135 1.58 -13.27 -2.63
N PRO A 136 1.31 -13.31 -3.96
CA PRO A 136 2.02 -14.22 -4.85
C PRO A 136 3.53 -13.96 -4.88
N PHE A 137 3.93 -12.68 -4.89
CA PHE A 137 5.32 -12.28 -5.01
C PHE A 137 6.10 -12.59 -3.74
N ILE A 138 5.63 -12.12 -2.58
CA ILE A 138 6.34 -12.38 -1.31
C ILE A 138 6.42 -13.88 -1.01
N LYS A 139 5.36 -14.64 -1.30
CA LYS A 139 5.36 -16.11 -1.12
C LYS A 139 6.42 -16.79 -1.98
N ALA A 140 6.65 -16.30 -3.21
CA ALA A 140 7.65 -16.85 -4.11
C ALA A 140 9.09 -16.55 -3.69
N HIS A 141 9.34 -15.43 -3.00
CA HIS A 141 10.70 -14.91 -2.75
C HIS A 141 11.15 -14.91 -1.27
N ALA A 142 10.23 -15.04 -0.32
CA ALA A 142 10.57 -15.03 1.11
C ALA A 142 11.37 -16.28 1.54
N HIS A 143 11.02 -17.45 1.00
CA HIS A 143 11.61 -18.75 1.38
C HIS A 143 11.68 -18.99 2.91
N GLY A 144 10.66 -18.51 3.64
CA GLY A 144 10.60 -18.51 5.10
C GLY A 144 9.25 -17.99 5.60
N ALA A 145 9.17 -17.63 6.88
CA ALA A 145 7.99 -16.96 7.40
C ALA A 145 7.86 -15.56 6.77
N TYR A 146 6.65 -15.22 6.37
CA TYR A 146 6.35 -13.92 5.78
C TYR A 146 5.01 -13.42 6.30
N LYS A 147 4.77 -12.13 6.12
CA LYS A 147 3.50 -11.50 6.44
C LYS A 147 3.04 -10.55 5.35
N VAL A 148 1.73 -10.36 5.30
CA VAL A 148 1.06 -9.37 4.47
C VAL A 148 0.13 -8.58 5.38
N THR A 149 0.34 -7.28 5.46
CA THR A 149 -0.44 -6.39 6.32
C THR A 149 -1.79 -6.12 5.67
N MET A 150 -2.89 -6.41 6.37
CA MET A 150 -4.24 -6.12 5.89
C MET A 150 -4.85 -4.98 6.70
N PRO A 151 -5.51 -3.99 6.06
CA PRO A 151 -6.31 -3.02 6.80
C PRO A 151 -7.45 -3.74 7.54
N ALA A 152 -7.73 -3.29 8.76
CA ALA A 152 -8.91 -3.73 9.50
C ALA A 152 -10.16 -3.08 8.89
N ALA A 153 -11.30 -3.76 9.02
CA ALA A 153 -12.60 -3.27 8.55
C ALA A 153 -13.27 -2.25 9.50
N SER A 154 -12.62 -1.92 10.63
CA SER A 154 -13.16 -1.13 11.74
C SER A 154 -13.04 0.38 11.54
#